data_AF-A0A7K2AYQ7-F1
#
_entry.id   AF-A0A7K2AYQ7-F1
#
_cell.length_a   1.000
_cell.length_b   1.000
_cell.length_c   1.000
_cell.angle_alpha   90.00
_cell.angle_beta   90.00
_cell.angle_gamma   90.00
#
_symmetry.space_group_name_H-M   'P 1'
#
loop_
_entity.id
_entity.type
_entity.pdbx_description
1 polymer ?
#
loop_
_entity_poly.entity_id
_entity_poly.type
_entity_poly.pdbx_seq_one_letter_code
_entity_poly.pdbx_strand_id
1 'polypeptide(L)'
;MTAPAPGIGLGLATPANLITLARIGASPVLFWLILRARDDGGASWLAVAVAVVFAASDAWDGHLARNTGTVTRTGAFLDPLADKVVVLGSMASLAAIGRVSWVPVA
;
A
#
# COMPACT_ATOMS: atom_id res chain seq x y z
N MET A 1 30.14 -25.64 -18.55
CA MET A 1 29.06 -24.68 -18.84
C MET A 1 28.32 -24.41 -17.54
N THR A 2 28.83 -23.48 -16.72
CA THR A 2 28.21 -23.09 -15.45
C THR A 2 27.15 -22.04 -15.77
N ALA A 3 25.89 -22.31 -15.44
CA ALA A 3 24.84 -21.30 -15.50
C ALA A 3 25.30 -20.05 -14.73
N PRO A 4 25.09 -18.83 -15.25
CA PRO A 4 25.46 -17.63 -14.52
C PRO A 4 24.73 -17.64 -13.17
N ALA A 5 25.46 -17.37 -12.08
CA ALA A 5 24.87 -17.23 -10.75
C ALA A 5 23.71 -16.22 -10.84
N PRO A 6 22.54 -16.49 -10.21
CA PRO A 6 21.45 -15.53 -10.21
C PRO A 6 21.99 -14.23 -9.61
N GLY A 7 22.13 -13.21 -10.46
CA GLY A 7 22.65 -11.92 -10.05
C GLY A 7 21.79 -11.41 -8.91
N ILE A 8 22.40 -11.22 -7.74
CA ILE A 8 21.78 -10.47 -6.64
C ILE A 8 21.79 -9.00 -7.05
N GLY A 9 21.08 -8.67 -8.13
CA GLY A 9 20.65 -7.30 -8.35
C GLY A 9 19.63 -7.03 -7.25
N LEU A 10 19.86 -6.01 -6.43
CA LEU A 10 18.81 -5.38 -5.63
C LEU A 10 17.68 -4.99 -6.61
N GLY A 11 16.75 -5.92 -6.85
CA GLY A 11 15.66 -5.80 -7.82
C GLY A 11 14.57 -4.85 -7.35
N LEU A 12 14.98 -3.68 -6.85
CA LEU A 12 14.14 -2.59 -6.39
C LEU A 12 13.54 -1.80 -7.58
N ALA A 13 14.20 -1.82 -8.73
CA ALA A 13 13.85 -1.05 -9.91
C ALA A 13 12.99 -1.85 -10.93
N THR A 14 12.11 -2.72 -10.45
CA THR A 14 11.02 -3.25 -11.31
C THR A 14 9.83 -2.31 -11.26
N PRO A 15 9.04 -2.18 -12.35
CA PRO A 15 7.86 -1.32 -12.38
C PRO A 15 6.89 -1.62 -11.24
N ALA A 16 6.65 -2.90 -10.95
CA ALA A 16 5.82 -3.33 -9.82
C ALA A 16 6.37 -2.83 -8.48
N ASN A 17 7.67 -2.99 -8.23
CA ASN A 17 8.28 -2.61 -6.97
C ASN A 17 8.30 -1.10 -6.74
N LEU A 18 8.47 -0.31 -7.80
CA LEU A 18 8.41 1.15 -7.72
C LEU A 18 7.02 1.61 -7.29
N ILE A 19 5.97 0.92 -7.72
CA ILE A 19 4.59 1.29 -7.38
C ILE A 19 4.23 0.84 -5.97
N THR A 20 4.68 -0.35 -5.54
CA THR A 20 4.59 -0.77 -4.13
C THR A 20 5.30 0.23 -3.21
N LEU A 21 6.50 0.70 -3.60
CA LEU A 21 7.25 1.71 -2.84
C LEU A 21 6.57 3.09 -2.85
N ALA A 22 6.03 3.51 -4.00
CA ALA A 22 5.25 4.73 -4.12
C ALA A 22 4.01 4.69 -3.21
N ARG A 23 3.36 3.53 -3.10
CA ARG A 23 2.20 3.33 -2.22
C ARG A 23 2.56 3.46 -0.76
N ILE A 24 3.65 2.83 -0.32
CA ILE A 24 4.17 2.98 1.05
C ILE A 24 4.52 4.45 1.31
N GLY A 25 5.13 5.14 0.35
CA GLY A 25 5.47 6.56 0.48
C GLY A 25 4.25 7.48 0.50
N ALA A 26 3.17 7.10 -0.16
CA ALA A 26 1.97 7.92 -0.29
C ALA A 26 0.87 7.57 0.74
N SER A 27 0.96 6.42 1.44
CA SER A 27 0.04 6.06 2.53
C SER A 27 0.01 7.06 3.71
N PRO A 28 1.09 7.78 4.08
CA PRO A 28 1.01 8.85 5.08
C PRO A 28 0.06 9.98 4.69
N VAL A 29 -0.10 10.27 3.39
CA VAL A 29 -1.06 11.26 2.89
C VAL A 29 -2.49 10.80 3.18
N LEU A 30 -2.77 9.51 2.97
CA LEU A 30 -4.06 8.92 3.30
C LEU A 30 -4.35 9.00 4.80
N PHE A 31 -3.37 8.69 5.66
CA PHE A 31 -3.53 8.79 7.12
C PHE A 31 -3.79 10.22 7.56
N TRP A 32 -3.06 11.19 7.01
CA TRP A 32 -3.27 12.61 7.28
C TRP A 32 -4.67 13.08 6.87
N LEU A 33 -5.19 12.61 5.74
CA LEU A 33 -6.55 12.90 5.28
C LEU A 33 -7.63 12.33 6.20
N ILE A 34 -7.43 11.11 6.71
CA ILE A 34 -8.33 10.49 7.69
C ILE A 34 -8.32 11.30 9.00
N LEU A 35 -7.14 11.70 9.48
CA LEU A 35 -7.02 12.47 10.72
C LEU A 35 -7.67 13.85 10.59
N ARG A 36 -7.50 14.53 9.45
CA ARG A 36 -8.17 15.80 9.12
C ARG A 36 -9.70 15.68 9.12
N ALA A 37 -10.22 14.52 8.70
CA ALA A 37 -11.66 14.29 8.66
C ALA A 37 -12.32 14.43 10.04
N ARG A 38 -11.56 14.34 11.15
CA ARG A 38 -12.07 14.55 12.52
C ARG A 38 -12.82 15.88 12.66
N ASP A 39 -12.30 16.94 12.06
CA ASP A 39 -12.85 18.30 12.18
C ASP A 39 -14.09 18.49 11.28
N ASP A 40 -14.20 17.71 10.21
CA ASP A 40 -15.30 17.74 9.22
C ASP A 40 -16.47 16.80 9.58
N GLY A 41 -16.62 16.43 10.87
CA GLY A 41 -17.64 15.46 11.29
C GLY A 41 -17.32 14.02 10.88
N GLY A 42 -16.03 13.70 10.72
CA GLY A 42 -15.44 12.37 10.54
C GLY A 42 -15.80 11.64 9.25
N ALA A 43 -16.22 12.37 8.23
CA ALA A 43 -16.40 11.86 6.87
C ALA A 43 -15.58 12.73 5.90
N SER A 44 -14.62 12.13 5.20
CA SER A 44 -13.87 12.80 4.14
C SER A 44 -14.04 12.04 2.83
N TRP A 45 -14.89 12.59 1.95
CA TRP A 45 -15.05 12.06 0.58
C TRP A 45 -13.73 12.09 -0.19
N LEU A 46 -12.83 13.03 0.14
CA LEU A 46 -11.48 13.08 -0.43
C LEU A 46 -10.64 11.88 0.04
N ALA A 47 -10.69 11.53 1.32
CA ALA A 47 -9.99 10.35 1.85
C ALA A 47 -10.51 9.05 1.19
N VAL A 48 -11.83 8.94 0.98
CA VAL A 48 -12.44 7.82 0.25
C VAL A 48 -11.97 7.78 -1.20
N ALA A 49 -12.00 8.90 -1.91
CA ALA A 49 -11.55 8.98 -3.30
C ALA A 49 -10.07 8.58 -3.43
N VAL A 50 -9.19 9.07 -2.55
CA VAL A 50 -7.77 8.70 -2.53
C VAL A 50 -7.60 7.22 -2.20
N ALA A 51 -8.33 6.67 -1.21
CA ALA A 51 -8.27 5.25 -0.88
C ALA A 51 -8.71 4.37 -2.05
N VAL A 52 -9.77 4.74 -2.77
CA VAL A 52 -10.26 4.03 -3.95
C VAL A 52 -9.23 4.05 -5.08
N VAL A 53 -8.62 5.22 -5.34
CA VAL A 53 -7.54 5.32 -6.34
C VAL A 53 -6.36 4.44 -5.97
N PHE A 54 -5.95 4.42 -4.70
CA PHE A 54 -4.88 3.54 -4.22
C PHE A 54 -5.21 2.05 -4.38
N ALA A 55 -6.42 1.65 -4.04
CA ALA A 55 -6.89 0.27 -4.22
C ALA A 55 -6.98 -0.12 -5.70
N ALA A 56 -7.39 0.81 -6.57
CA ALA A 56 -7.44 0.58 -8.01
C ALA A 56 -6.05 0.47 -8.64
N SER A 57 -5.06 1.25 -8.16
CA SER A 57 -3.66 1.10 -8.59
C SER A 57 -3.13 -0.31 -8.32
N ASP A 58 -3.47 -0.91 -7.18
CA ASP A 58 -3.07 -2.28 -6.84
C ASP A 58 -3.54 -3.35 -7.83
N ALA A 59 -4.82 -3.26 -8.22
CA ALA A 59 -5.40 -4.18 -9.20
C ALA A 59 -4.72 -4.05 -10.57
N TRP A 60 -4.34 -2.83 -10.95
CA TRP A 60 -3.68 -2.57 -12.23
C TRP A 60 -2.23 -3.07 -12.23
N ASP A 61 -1.50 -2.88 -11.13
CA ASP A 61 -0.10 -3.28 -11.01
C ASP A 61 0.07 -4.80 -10.89
N GLY A 62 -0.83 -5.46 -10.16
CA GLY A 62 -0.90 -6.91 -10.09
C GLY A 62 -1.17 -7.57 -11.44
N HIS A 63 -1.93 -6.89 -12.32
CA HIS A 63 -2.14 -7.36 -13.70
C HIS A 63 -0.88 -7.18 -14.56
N LEU A 64 -0.18 -6.06 -14.41
CA LEU A 64 1.04 -5.75 -15.17
C LEU A 64 2.23 -6.64 -14.76
N ALA A 65 2.37 -6.94 -13.46
CA ALA A 65 3.39 -7.83 -12.92
C ALA A 65 3.20 -9.29 -13.39
N ARG A 66 1.95 -9.75 -13.51
CA ARG A 66 1.64 -11.11 -14.00
C ARG A 66 1.92 -11.28 -15.48
N ASN A 67 1.77 -10.22 -16.29
CA ASN A 67 2.04 -10.28 -17.74
C ASN A 67 3.51 -10.10 -18.11
N THR A 68 4.36 -9.55 -17.22
CA THR A 68 5.78 -9.31 -17.54
C THR A 68 6.73 -10.41 -17.04
N GLY A 69 6.25 -11.38 -16.25
CA GLY A 69 7.06 -12.51 -15.77
C GLY A 69 8.19 -12.13 -14.80
N THR A 70 8.29 -10.86 -14.41
CA THR A 70 9.38 -10.31 -13.59
C THR A 70 9.01 -10.35 -12.11
N VAL A 71 8.87 -11.56 -11.55
CA VAL A 71 8.64 -11.76 -10.11
C VAL A 71 9.99 -11.74 -9.39
N THR A 72 10.29 -10.68 -8.64
CA THR A 72 11.51 -10.59 -7.83
C THR A 72 11.21 -11.04 -6.39
N ARG A 73 12.19 -11.67 -5.73
CA ARG A 73 12.06 -12.04 -4.30
C ARG A 73 11.76 -10.83 -3.41
N THR A 74 12.28 -9.66 -3.76
CA THR A 74 12.06 -8.41 -3.03
C THR A 74 10.64 -7.89 -3.19
N GLY A 75 10.08 -7.91 -4.41
CA GLY A 75 8.69 -7.51 -4.66
C GLY A 75 7.69 -8.43 -3.95
N ALA A 76 7.93 -9.75 -3.98
CA ALA A 76 7.10 -10.73 -3.27
C ALA A 76 7.07 -10.54 -1.75
N PHE A 77 8.09 -9.90 -1.16
CA PHE A 77 8.12 -9.52 0.25
C PHE A 77 7.51 -8.14 0.50
N LEU A 78 7.73 -7.19 -0.40
CA LEU A 78 7.24 -5.82 -0.27
C LEU A 78 5.72 -5.70 -0.46
N ASP A 79 5.10 -6.54 -1.29
CA ASP A 79 3.65 -6.50 -1.50
C ASP A 79 2.84 -6.79 -0.21
N PRO A 80 3.08 -7.90 0.53
CA PRO A 80 2.41 -8.11 1.82
C PRO A 80 2.76 -7.06 2.89
N LEU A 81 3.94 -6.45 2.79
CA LEU A 81 4.35 -5.39 3.72
C LEU A 81 3.55 -4.10 3.46
N ALA A 82 3.45 -3.69 2.20
CA ALA A 82 2.70 -2.51 1.79
C ALA A 82 1.22 -2.63 2.18
N ASP A 83 0.63 -3.80 1.94
CA ASP A 83 -0.76 -4.09 2.33
C ASP A 83 -0.97 -3.89 3.84
N LYS A 84 -0.09 -4.46 4.67
CA LYS A 84 -0.16 -4.28 6.13
C LYS A 84 0.01 -2.83 6.57
N VAL A 85 0.90 -2.06 5.94
CA VAL A 85 1.09 -0.64 6.29
C VAL A 85 -0.18 0.15 6.00
N VAL A 86 -0.78 -0.03 4.83
CA VAL A 86 -2.00 0.67 4.44
C VAL A 86 -3.15 0.27 5.36
N VAL A 87 -3.41 -1.03 5.54
CA VAL A 87 -4.53 -1.53 6.36
C VAL A 87 -4.38 -1.10 7.83
N LEU A 88 -3.23 -1.37 8.46
CA LEU A 88 -3.03 -1.06 9.88
C LEU A 88 -2.98 0.45 10.11
N GLY A 89 -2.34 1.22 9.22
CA GLY A 89 -2.25 2.68 9.35
C GLY A 89 -3.60 3.36 9.15
N SER A 90 -4.42 2.89 8.21
CA SER A 90 -5.80 3.37 8.03
C SER A 90 -6.68 3.04 9.23
N MET A 91 -6.60 1.82 9.77
CA MET A 91 -7.32 1.45 11.00
C MET A 91 -6.88 2.29 12.20
N ALA A 92 -5.57 2.48 12.39
CA ALA A 92 -5.05 3.31 13.48
C ALA A 92 -5.50 4.77 13.36
N SER A 93 -5.52 5.31 12.14
CA SER A 93 -6.00 6.68 11.88
C SER A 93 -7.50 6.82 12.19
N LEU A 94 -8.31 5.84 11.81
CA LEU A 94 -9.75 5.79 12.12
C LEU A 94 -10.01 5.64 13.62
N ALA A 95 -9.22 4.82 14.31
CA ALA A 95 -9.30 4.66 15.76
C ALA A 95 -8.89 5.93 16.50
N ALA A 96 -7.88 6.66 16.00
CA ALA A 96 -7.43 7.93 16.56
C ALA A 96 -8.50 9.05 16.48
N ILE A 97 -9.38 9.01 15.47
CA ILE A 97 -10.52 9.93 15.35
C ILE A 97 -11.80 9.39 16.00
N GLY A 98 -11.73 8.26 16.71
CA GLY A 98 -12.86 7.67 17.43
C GLY A 98 -13.93 7.04 16.54
N ARG A 99 -13.60 6.67 15.30
CA ARG A 99 -14.54 6.07 14.34
C ARG A 99 -14.58 4.55 14.38
N VAL A 100 -13.50 3.93 14.83
CA VAL A 100 -13.42 2.49 15.03
C VAL A 100 -12.81 2.24 16.40
N SER A 101 -13.27 1.19 17.08
CA SER A 101 -12.65 0.75 18.33
C SER A 101 -11.22 0.25 18.08
N TRP A 102 -10.32 0.50 19.02
CA TRP A 102 -8.99 -0.11 19.00
C TRP A 102 -9.04 -1.63 19.10
N VAL A 103 -10.16 -2.16 19.62
CA VAL A 103 -10.44 -3.60 19.66
C VAL A 103 -11.38 -3.91 18.49
N PRO A 104 -10.99 -4.78 17.54
CA PRO A 104 -11.82 -5.11 16.38
C PRO A 104 -13.13 -5.83 16.71
N VAL A 105 -13.34 -6.23 17.97
CA VAL A 105 -14.51 -6.97 18.46
C VAL A 105 -15.03 -6.31 19.74
N ALA A 106 -15.69 -5.17 19.61
CA ALA A 106 -16.45 -4.55 20.69
C ALA A 106 -17.91 -4.36 20.23
#